data_AF-A0A364VE83-F1
#
_entry.id   AF-A0A364VE83-F1
#
_cell.length_a   1.000
_cell.length_b   1.000
_cell.length_c   1.000
_cell.angle_alpha   90.00
_cell.angle_beta   90.00
_cell.angle_gamma   90.00
#
_symmetry.space_group_name_H-M   'P 1'
#
loop_
_entity.id
_entity.type
_entity.pdbx_description
1 polymer ?
#
loop_
_entity_poly.entity_id
_entity_poly.type
_entity_poly.pdbx_seq_one_letter_code
_entity_poly.pdbx_strand_id
1 'polypeptide(L)'
;MDPIIALLPKGGGWSVVAVLLMLTFGSQQIFSKEGAGRFWLFGRIADKIAHRKEHAIEREATIERTRSDYLERMIGDIRRDLDDERERSRCAEKQLRSDLDDAWGYVRYATDWSRAVLQMSVEHGWRPPLPEWLTPDQWRSRKR
;
A
#
# COMPACT_ATOMS: atom_id res chain seq x y z
N MET A 1 -26.48 36.70 -0.65
CA MET A 1 -25.57 35.77 0.06
C MET A 1 -25.10 36.58 1.24
N ASP A 2 -25.92 36.59 2.29
CA ASP A 2 -25.94 37.71 3.24
C ASP A 2 -25.26 37.29 4.55
N PRO A 3 -24.47 38.19 5.17
CA PRO A 3 -23.64 37.91 6.34
C PRO A 3 -24.44 37.50 7.59
N ILE A 4 -25.76 37.58 7.55
CA ILE A 4 -26.68 37.19 8.63
C ILE A 4 -26.69 35.66 8.83
N ILE A 5 -26.42 34.88 7.78
CA ILE A 5 -26.53 33.41 7.82
C ILE A 5 -25.35 32.76 8.56
N ALA A 6 -24.20 33.44 8.62
CA ALA A 6 -23.01 32.95 9.33
C ALA A 6 -23.10 33.08 10.86
N LEU A 7 -24.06 33.86 11.37
CA LEU A 7 -24.24 34.13 12.80
C LEU A 7 -25.21 33.18 13.50
N LEU A 8 -25.79 32.20 12.81
CA LEU A 8 -26.75 31.27 13.41
C LEU A 8 -26.03 30.20 14.25
N PRO A 9 -26.19 30.20 15.59
CA PRO A 9 -25.45 29.30 16.47
C PRO A 9 -25.97 27.86 16.35
N LYS A 10 -25.03 26.90 16.28
CA LYS A 10 -25.33 25.46 16.37
C LYS A 10 -25.48 25.09 17.85
N GLY A 11 -26.68 24.71 18.28
CA GLY A 11 -27.01 24.37 19.68
C GLY A 11 -27.91 25.42 20.36
N GLY A 12 -28.09 25.34 21.69
CA GLY A 12 -29.07 26.09 22.52
C GLY A 12 -29.11 27.63 22.41
N GLY A 13 -28.34 28.24 21.52
CA GLY A 13 -28.37 29.66 21.16
C GLY A 13 -29.63 30.14 20.41
N TRP A 14 -30.55 29.24 20.04
CA TRP A 14 -31.89 29.64 19.58
C TRP A 14 -32.69 30.38 20.65
N SER A 15 -32.44 30.08 21.93
CA SER A 15 -33.04 30.81 23.06
C SER A 15 -32.61 32.28 23.07
N VAL A 16 -31.34 32.56 22.78
CA VAL A 16 -30.79 33.93 22.73
C VAL A 16 -31.36 34.70 21.54
N VAL A 17 -31.45 34.06 20.37
CA VAL A 17 -32.07 34.66 19.17
C VAL A 17 -33.55 34.96 19.41
N ALA A 18 -34.28 34.06 20.09
CA ALA A 18 -35.68 34.26 20.45
C ALA A 18 -35.86 35.44 21.42
N VAL A 19 -35.00 35.55 22.45
CA VAL A 19 -34.99 36.68 23.39
C VAL A 19 -34.67 37.99 22.68
N LEU A 20 -33.71 37.99 21.74
CA LEU A 20 -33.32 39.18 20.98
C LEU A 20 -34.40 39.64 20.00
N LEU A 21 -35.09 38.70 19.34
CA LEU A 21 -36.28 38.99 18.52
C LEU A 21 -37.44 39.52 19.36
N MET A 22 -37.63 38.97 20.57
CA MET A 22 -38.67 39.41 21.50
C MET A 22 -38.41 40.83 22.03
N LEU A 23 -37.14 41.17 22.25
CA LEU A 23 -36.68 42.50 22.67
C LEU A 23 -36.77 43.55 21.56
N THR A 24 -36.51 43.17 20.31
CA THR A 24 -36.47 44.12 19.17
C THR A 24 -37.84 44.34 18.52
N PHE A 25 -38.70 43.32 18.46
CA PHE A 25 -40.00 43.42 17.77
C PHE A 25 -41.21 43.48 18.71
N GLY A 26 -41.01 43.27 20.02
CA GLY A 26 -42.09 43.23 21.00
C GLY A 26 -42.97 41.98 20.88
N SER A 27 -43.56 41.54 21.99
CA SER A 27 -44.34 40.30 22.07
C SER A 27 -45.57 40.25 21.14
N GLN A 28 -46.06 41.40 20.66
CA GLN A 28 -47.26 41.47 19.83
C GLN A 28 -47.06 41.11 18.36
N GLN A 29 -45.84 41.19 17.80
CA GLN A 29 -45.60 40.75 16.42
C GLN A 29 -45.34 39.24 16.28
N ILE A 30 -44.92 38.59 17.35
CA ILE A 30 -44.70 37.13 17.37
C ILE A 30 -46.03 36.35 17.22
N PHE A 31 -47.14 36.95 17.65
CA PHE A 31 -48.50 36.39 17.53
C PHE A 31 -49.33 36.93 16.35
N SER A 32 -48.72 37.69 15.43
CA SER A 32 -49.39 38.06 14.17
C SER A 32 -49.37 36.90 13.17
N LYS A 33 -50.45 36.71 12.41
CA LYS A 33 -50.58 35.67 11.35
C LYS A 33 -49.41 35.69 10.34
N GLU A 34 -48.78 36.85 10.14
CA GLU A 34 -47.61 36.99 9.25
C GLU A 34 -46.30 36.46 9.88
N GLY A 35 -46.14 36.55 11.20
CA GLY A 35 -44.99 36.02 11.93
C GLY A 35 -44.96 34.50 11.92
N ALA A 36 -46.11 33.85 12.19
CA ALA A 36 -46.26 32.40 12.16
C ALA A 36 -45.95 31.80 10.77
N GLY A 37 -46.37 32.48 9.69
CA GLY A 37 -46.06 32.08 8.31
C GLY A 37 -44.57 32.11 8.00
N ARG A 38 -43.84 33.12 8.51
CA ARG A 38 -42.38 33.21 8.38
C ARG A 38 -41.66 32.13 9.18
N PHE A 39 -42.04 31.89 10.44
CA PHE A 39 -41.43 30.83 11.26
C PHE A 39 -41.62 29.42 10.69
N TRP A 40 -42.78 29.12 10.11
CA TRP A 40 -43.02 27.85 9.42
C TRP A 40 -42.16 27.70 8.15
N LEU A 41 -41.97 28.79 7.39
CA LEU A 41 -41.05 28.81 6.24
C LEU A 41 -39.60 28.57 6.67
N PHE A 42 -39.17 29.17 7.78
CA PHE A 42 -37.84 28.96 8.35
C PHE A 42 -37.63 27.51 8.80
N GLY A 43 -38.65 26.88 9.42
CA GLY A 43 -38.62 25.46 9.76
C GLY A 43 -38.41 24.56 8.53
N ARG A 44 -39.15 24.81 7.44
CA ARG A 44 -39.00 24.05 6.18
C ARG A 44 -37.63 24.25 5.51
N ILE A 45 -37.07 25.45 5.60
CA ILE A 45 -35.73 25.73 5.07
C ILE A 45 -34.65 25.05 5.92
N ALA A 46 -34.80 25.08 7.25
CA ALA A 46 -33.90 24.41 8.17
C ALA A 46 -33.90 22.88 7.95
N ASP A 47 -35.09 22.26 7.82
CA ASP A 47 -35.22 20.84 7.47
C ASP A 47 -34.54 20.51 6.15
N LYS A 48 -34.78 21.32 5.11
CA LYS A 48 -34.18 21.11 3.79
C LYS A 48 -32.64 21.24 3.80
N ILE A 49 -32.10 22.10 4.66
CA ILE A 49 -30.66 22.25 4.85
C ILE A 49 -30.08 21.09 5.68
N ALA A 50 -30.78 20.66 6.74
CA ALA A 50 -30.41 19.49 7.54
C ALA A 50 -30.35 18.23 6.67
N HIS A 51 -31.39 17.98 5.88
CA HIS A 51 -31.45 16.84 4.95
C HIS A 51 -30.33 16.88 3.90
N ARG A 52 -29.98 18.07 3.40
CA ARG A 52 -28.86 18.24 2.45
C ARG A 52 -27.50 18.00 3.10
N LYS A 53 -27.32 18.41 4.36
CA LYS A 53 -26.09 18.15 5.11
C LYS A 53 -25.92 16.68 5.42
N GLU A 54 -26.99 16.00 5.80
CA GLU A 54 -26.99 14.56 6.07
C GLU A 54 -26.60 13.76 4.83
N HIS A 55 -27.19 14.07 3.67
CA HIS A 55 -26.78 13.47 2.40
C HIS A 55 -25.37 13.84 1.93
N ALA A 56 -24.86 15.02 2.29
CA ALA A 56 -23.48 15.39 1.99
C ALA A 56 -22.50 14.56 2.83
N ILE A 57 -22.78 14.38 4.12
CA ILE A 57 -21.98 13.57 5.04
C ILE A 57 -22.02 12.09 4.63
N GLU A 58 -23.19 11.56 4.26
CA GLU A 58 -23.31 10.18 3.76
C GLU A 58 -22.49 9.96 2.48
N ARG A 59 -22.52 10.91 1.54
CA ARG A 59 -21.72 10.83 0.31
C ARG A 59 -20.21 10.88 0.60
N GLU A 60 -19.79 11.76 1.51
CA GLU A 60 -18.39 11.91 1.90
C GLU A 60 -17.89 10.63 2.59
N ALA A 61 -18.66 10.06 3.52
CA ALA A 61 -18.36 8.78 4.14
C ALA A 61 -18.31 7.62 3.12
N THR A 62 -19.14 7.65 2.08
CA THR A 62 -19.13 6.64 1.01
C THR A 62 -17.89 6.77 0.12
N ILE A 63 -17.48 8.00 -0.20
CA ILE A 63 -16.26 8.28 -0.98
C ILE A 63 -15.02 7.87 -0.19
N GLU A 64 -14.95 8.20 1.10
CA GLU A 64 -13.85 7.79 1.98
C GLU A 64 -13.73 6.27 2.10
N ARG A 65 -14.84 5.57 2.29
CA ARG A 65 -14.86 4.10 2.31
C ARG A 65 -14.37 3.52 0.98
N THR A 66 -14.88 4.02 -0.14
CA THR A 66 -14.46 3.54 -1.47
C THR A 66 -12.97 3.78 -1.72
N ARG A 67 -12.44 4.92 -1.26
CA ARG A 67 -11.01 5.24 -1.34
C ARG A 67 -10.19 4.32 -0.43
N SER A 68 -10.67 4.04 0.78
CA SER A 68 -10.03 3.11 1.71
C SER A 68 -9.97 1.70 1.12
N ASP A 69 -11.09 1.19 0.60
CA ASP A 69 -11.18 -0.14 -0.01
C ASP A 69 -10.26 -0.27 -1.24
N TYR A 70 -10.12 0.81 -2.01
CA TYR A 70 -9.21 0.86 -3.14
C TYR A 70 -7.74 0.81 -2.69
N LEU A 71 -7.37 1.62 -1.69
CA LEU A 71 -6.02 1.63 -1.13
C LEU A 71 -5.67 0.29 -0.49
N GLU A 72 -6.60 -0.34 0.20
CA GLU A 72 -6.41 -1.65 0.82
C GLU A 72 -6.17 -2.73 -0.23
N ARG A 73 -6.96 -2.74 -1.32
CA ARG A 73 -6.73 -3.62 -2.46
C ARG A 73 -5.36 -3.38 -3.11
N MET A 74 -5.03 -2.13 -3.37
CA MET A 74 -3.75 -1.76 -3.98
C MET A 74 -2.55 -2.20 -3.11
N ILE A 75 -2.64 -2.03 -1.79
CA ILE A 75 -1.62 -2.51 -0.85
C ILE A 75 -1.55 -4.04 -0.86
N GLY A 76 -2.69 -4.73 -0.94
CA GLY A 76 -2.75 -6.18 -1.05
C GLY A 76 -2.06 -6.69 -2.31
N ASP A 77 -2.29 -6.04 -3.45
CA ASP A 77 -1.69 -6.42 -4.73
C ASP A 77 -0.18 -6.15 -4.74
N ILE A 78 0.26 -4.98 -4.25
CA ILE A 78 1.70 -4.67 -4.13
C ILE A 78 2.42 -5.69 -3.23
N ARG A 79 1.79 -6.12 -2.13
CA ARG A 79 2.38 -7.15 -1.25
C ARG A 79 2.54 -8.48 -1.98
N ARG A 80 1.53 -8.88 -2.75
CA ARG A 80 1.58 -10.12 -3.54
C ARG A 80 2.70 -10.04 -4.58
N ASP A 81 2.78 -8.93 -5.32
CA ASP A 81 3.82 -8.71 -6.33
C ASP A 81 5.22 -8.74 -5.71
N LEU A 82 5.40 -8.14 -4.53
CA LEU A 82 6.67 -8.16 -3.81
C LEU A 82 7.05 -9.56 -3.33
N ASP A 83 6.10 -10.35 -2.86
CA ASP A 83 6.37 -11.72 -2.41
C ASP A 83 6.69 -12.63 -3.59
N ASP A 84 6.02 -12.46 -4.74
CA ASP A 84 6.33 -13.17 -5.98
C ASP A 84 7.71 -12.79 -6.54
N GLU A 85 8.08 -11.50 -6.47
CA GLU A 85 9.41 -11.02 -6.87
C GLU A 85 10.51 -11.55 -5.94
N ARG A 86 10.25 -11.60 -4.63
CA ARG A 86 11.18 -12.19 -3.65
C ARG A 86 11.40 -13.66 -3.92
N GLU A 87 10.35 -14.42 -4.23
CA GLU A 87 10.49 -15.85 -4.51
C GLU A 87 11.27 -16.09 -5.81
N ARG A 88 10.97 -15.32 -6.87
CA ARG A 88 11.76 -15.35 -8.12
C ARG A 88 13.22 -15.00 -7.88
N SER A 89 13.49 -13.97 -7.10
CA SER A 89 14.85 -13.54 -6.74
C SER A 89 15.60 -14.62 -5.96
N ARG A 90 14.95 -15.26 -4.98
CA ARG A 90 15.54 -16.37 -4.20
C ARG A 90 15.86 -17.58 -5.07
N CYS A 91 14.96 -17.93 -6.00
CA CYS A 91 15.18 -19.01 -6.94
C CYS A 91 16.39 -18.72 -7.84
N ALA A 92 16.47 -17.51 -8.40
CA ALA A 92 17.59 -17.07 -9.22
C ALA A 92 18.92 -17.06 -8.44
N GLU A 93 18.92 -16.55 -7.20
CA GLU A 93 20.10 -16.55 -6.34
C GLU A 93 20.58 -17.98 -6.05
N LYS A 94 19.66 -18.90 -5.73
CA LYS A 94 19.97 -20.30 -5.48
C LYS A 94 20.60 -20.96 -6.71
N GLN A 95 20.07 -20.67 -7.90
CA GLN A 95 20.60 -21.21 -9.14
C GLN A 95 22.01 -20.68 -9.43
N LEU A 96 22.21 -19.36 -9.33
CA LEU A 96 23.53 -18.74 -9.49
C LEU A 96 24.55 -19.29 -8.50
N ARG A 97 24.15 -19.50 -7.24
CA ARG A 97 25.03 -20.10 -6.23
C ARG A 97 25.42 -21.53 -6.57
N SER A 98 24.46 -22.33 -7.06
CA SER A 98 24.74 -23.69 -7.54
C SER A 98 25.73 -23.68 -8.71
N ASP A 99 25.55 -22.77 -9.66
CA ASP A 99 26.44 -22.66 -10.83
C ASP A 99 27.86 -22.21 -10.42
N LEU A 100 27.97 -21.28 -9.48
CA LEU A 100 29.23 -20.84 -8.90
C LEU A 100 29.94 -21.97 -8.15
N ASP A 101 29.22 -22.74 -7.34
CA ASP A 101 29.77 -23.86 -6.59
C ASP A 101 30.29 -24.96 -7.55
N ASP A 102 29.58 -25.23 -8.64
CA ASP A 102 30.05 -26.16 -9.68
C ASP A 102 31.28 -25.64 -10.43
N ALA A 103 31.31 -24.35 -10.79
CA ALA A 103 32.47 -23.73 -11.42
C ALA A 103 33.71 -23.77 -10.52
N TRP A 104 33.57 -23.40 -9.24
CA TRP A 104 34.64 -23.50 -8.26
C TRP A 104 35.09 -24.94 -8.00
N GLY A 105 34.15 -25.88 -8.00
CA GLY A 105 34.46 -27.31 -7.92
C GLY A 105 35.34 -27.76 -9.08
N TYR A 106 35.06 -27.31 -10.29
CA TYR A 106 35.88 -27.64 -11.47
C TYR A 106 37.27 -26.99 -11.39
N VAL A 107 37.38 -25.73 -10.95
CA VAL A 107 38.68 -25.07 -10.74
C VAL A 107 39.53 -25.84 -9.73
N ARG A 108 38.94 -26.31 -8.63
CA ARG A 108 39.62 -27.14 -7.64
C ARG A 108 40.09 -28.46 -8.27
N TYR A 109 39.22 -29.15 -8.99
CA TYR A 109 39.57 -30.37 -9.73
C TYR A 109 40.76 -30.15 -10.67
N ALA A 110 40.72 -29.11 -11.50
CA ALA A 110 41.79 -28.75 -12.42
C ALA A 110 43.12 -28.49 -11.70
N THR A 111 43.05 -27.81 -10.55
CA THR A 111 44.22 -27.49 -9.73
C THR A 111 44.81 -28.77 -9.12
N ASP A 112 43.97 -29.65 -8.56
CA ASP A 112 44.42 -30.91 -7.97
C ASP A 112 44.98 -31.87 -9.03
N TRP A 113 44.36 -31.93 -10.22
CA TRP A 113 44.89 -32.68 -11.36
C TRP A 113 46.28 -32.17 -11.76
N SER A 114 46.47 -30.86 -11.88
CA SER A 114 47.77 -30.30 -12.26
C SER A 114 48.84 -30.56 -11.20
N ARG A 115 48.49 -30.49 -9.92
CA ARG A 115 49.38 -30.88 -8.81
C ARG A 115 49.78 -32.36 -8.93
N ALA A 116 48.83 -33.26 -9.19
CA ALA A 116 49.11 -34.69 -9.34
C ALA A 116 50.06 -34.97 -10.51
N VAL A 117 49.86 -34.30 -11.65
CA VAL A 117 50.76 -34.41 -12.81
C VAL A 117 52.17 -33.93 -12.48
N LEU A 118 52.29 -32.79 -11.81
CA LEU A 118 53.59 -32.26 -11.41
C LEU A 118 54.31 -33.20 -10.44
N GLN A 119 53.58 -33.74 -9.46
CA GLN A 119 54.14 -34.70 -8.51
C GLN A 119 54.62 -35.98 -9.21
N MET A 120 53.82 -36.54 -10.12
CA MET A 120 54.23 -37.68 -10.95
C MET A 120 55.48 -37.37 -11.78
N SER A 121 55.58 -36.15 -12.32
CA SER A 121 56.75 -35.73 -13.11
C SER A 121 58.04 -35.71 -12.27
N VAL A 122 57.93 -35.38 -10.98
CA VAL A 122 59.06 -35.38 -10.03
C VAL A 122 59.42 -36.79 -9.60
N GLU A 123 58.43 -37.64 -9.31
CA GLU A 123 58.64 -39.00 -8.77
C GLU A 123 59.08 -40.01 -9.84
N HIS A 124 58.54 -39.92 -11.04
CA HIS A 124 58.69 -40.93 -12.08
C HIS A 124 59.18 -40.39 -13.43
N GLY A 125 59.43 -39.07 -13.52
CA GLY A 125 59.60 -38.39 -14.79
C GLY A 125 58.29 -38.35 -15.59
N TRP A 126 58.36 -37.95 -16.86
CA TRP A 126 57.21 -37.90 -17.78
C TRP A 126 56.83 -39.26 -18.40
N ARG A 127 57.12 -40.36 -17.70
CA ARG A 127 57.00 -41.74 -18.22
C ARG A 127 55.67 -42.44 -17.94
N PRO A 128 55.00 -42.30 -16.77
CA PRO A 128 53.68 -42.89 -16.58
C PRO A 128 52.63 -42.18 -17.44
N PRO A 129 51.53 -42.88 -17.83
CA PRO A 129 50.43 -42.23 -18.52
C PRO A 129 49.85 -41.13 -17.64
N LEU A 130 49.62 -39.95 -18.24
CA LEU A 130 49.01 -38.84 -17.51
C LEU A 130 47.59 -39.20 -17.07
N PRO A 131 47.15 -38.77 -15.88
CA PRO A 131 45.77 -38.92 -15.45
C PRO A 131 44.84 -38.27 -16.48
N GLU A 132 43.68 -38.88 -16.70
CA GLU A 132 42.68 -38.36 -17.63
C GLU A 132 42.28 -36.92 -17.28
N TRP A 133 42.34 -36.02 -18.26
CA TRP A 133 41.78 -34.67 -18.13
C TRP A 133 40.33 -34.69 -18.59
N LEU A 134 39.44 -34.18 -17.75
CA LEU A 134 38.00 -34.14 -18.02
C LEU A 134 37.60 -32.71 -18.37
N THR A 135 36.76 -32.54 -19.39
CA THR A 135 36.10 -31.26 -19.64
C THR A 135 35.08 -30.94 -18.54
N PRO A 136 34.62 -29.68 -18.39
CA PRO A 136 33.63 -29.33 -17.37
C PRO A 136 32.36 -30.19 -17.42
N ASP A 137 31.89 -30.54 -18.62
CA ASP A 137 30.68 -31.35 -18.80
C ASP A 137 30.90 -32.82 -18.42
N GLN A 138 32.07 -33.37 -18.75
CA GLN A 138 32.45 -34.73 -18.38
C GLN A 138 32.65 -34.84 -16.86
N TRP A 139 33.34 -33.87 -16.25
CA TRP A 139 33.52 -33.80 -14.80
C TRP A 139 32.18 -33.69 -14.07
N ARG A 140 31.27 -32.82 -14.53
CA ARG A 140 29.91 -32.70 -13.96
C ARG A 140 29.13 -34.00 -14.08
N SER A 141 29.22 -34.69 -15.22
CA SER A 141 28.53 -35.96 -15.45
C SER A 141 29.06 -37.10 -14.57
N ARG A 142 30.35 -37.07 -14.22
CA ARG A 142 31.00 -38.07 -13.35
C ARG A 142 30.78 -37.82 -11.85
N LYS A 143 30.49 -36.57 -11.46
CA LYS A 143 30.20 -36.16 -10.07
C LYS A 143 28.76 -36.50 -9.64
N ARG A 144 27.82 -36.54 -10.59
CA ARG A 144 26.41 -36.92 -10.37
C ARG A 144 26.24 -38.42 -10.25
#